data_AF-A0A919F183-F1
#
_entry.id   AF-A0A919F183-F1
#
_cell.length_a   1.000
_cell.length_b   1.000
_cell.length_c   1.000
_cell.angle_alpha   90.00
_cell.angle_beta   90.00
_cell.angle_gamma   90.00
#
_symmetry.space_group_name_H-M   'P 1'
#
loop_
_entity.id
_entity.type
_entity.pdbx_description
1 polymer ?
#
loop_
_entity_poly.entity_id
_entity_poly.type
_entity_poly.pdbx_seq_one_letter_code
_entity_poly.pdbx_strand_id
1 'polypeptide(L)'
;MTKEREVVAASVPADLLKLYDKLRAQQGGIGAAKLYARSCQGCRQELAITELNEIRAAAPDTVIRCENCRRILVRTAESGL
;
A
#
# COMPACT_ATOMS: atom_id res chain seq x y z
N MET A 1 -8.87 7.51 -19.54
CA MET A 1 -8.31 6.99 -18.28
C MET A 1 -7.08 6.08 -18.44
N THR A 2 -6.68 5.66 -19.65
CA THR A 2 -5.47 4.83 -19.86
C THR A 2 -4.17 5.65 -19.90
N LYS A 3 -4.14 6.77 -20.64
CA LYS A 3 -2.93 7.61 -20.79
C LYS A 3 -2.32 8.09 -19.46
N GLU A 4 -3.11 8.59 -18.52
CA GLU A 4 -2.60 9.04 -17.22
C GLU A 4 -2.01 7.88 -16.39
N ARG A 5 -2.60 6.69 -16.49
CA ARG A 5 -2.08 5.49 -15.81
C ARG A 5 -0.74 5.06 -16.38
N GLU A 6 -0.56 5.14 -17.70
CA GLU A 6 0.69 4.77 -18.37
C GLU A 6 1.84 5.70 -17.98
N VAL A 7 1.58 7.02 -17.89
CA VAL A 7 2.58 8.01 -17.46
C VAL A 7 3.01 7.77 -16.02
N VAL A 8 2.07 7.55 -15.10
CA VAL A 8 2.39 7.28 -13.70
C VAL A 8 3.08 5.92 -13.56
N ALA A 9 2.63 4.89 -14.27
CA ALA A 9 3.27 3.58 -14.27
C ALA A 9 4.75 3.66 -14.73
N ALA A 10 5.07 4.49 -15.72
CA ALA A 10 6.46 4.67 -16.17
C ALA A 10 7.39 5.24 -15.08
N SER A 11 6.84 5.97 -14.09
CA SER A 11 7.59 6.49 -12.94
C SER A 11 7.73 5.51 -11.78
N VAL A 12 7.05 4.36 -11.84
CA VAL A 12 7.05 3.33 -10.79
C VAL A 12 7.98 2.19 -11.19
N PRO A 13 8.85 1.69 -10.29
CA PRO A 13 9.71 0.54 -10.58
C PRO A 13 8.90 -0.67 -11.09
N ALA A 14 9.40 -1.31 -12.15
CA ALA A 14 8.69 -2.41 -12.82
C ALA A 14 8.36 -3.58 -11.88
N ASP A 15 9.23 -3.87 -10.90
CA ASP A 15 9.00 -4.92 -9.91
C ASP A 15 7.88 -4.58 -8.93
N LEU A 16 7.72 -3.29 -8.59
CA LEU A 16 6.62 -2.81 -7.76
C LEU A 16 5.30 -2.90 -8.52
N LEU A 17 5.29 -2.55 -9.81
CA LEU A 17 4.14 -2.70 -10.69
C LEU A 17 3.69 -4.16 -10.79
N LYS A 18 4.64 -5.09 -11.03
CA LYS A 18 4.36 -6.53 -11.05
C LYS A 18 3.77 -7.02 -9.73
N LEU A 19 4.30 -6.56 -8.59
CA LEU A 19 3.76 -6.88 -7.28
C LEU A 19 2.33 -6.36 -7.11
N TYR A 20 2.10 -5.09 -7.48
CA TYR A 20 0.77 -4.49 -7.43
C TYR A 20 -0.22 -5.25 -8.28
N ASP A 21 0.10 -5.58 -9.53
CA ASP A 21 -0.79 -6.30 -10.44
C ASP A 21 -1.09 -7.73 -9.93
N LYS A 22 -0.09 -8.41 -9.37
CA LYS A 22 -0.29 -9.72 -8.72
C LYS A 22 -1.26 -9.63 -7.55
N LEU A 23 -1.06 -8.66 -6.65
CA LEU A 23 -1.95 -8.46 -5.50
C LEU A 23 -3.34 -8.01 -5.95
N ARG A 24 -3.43 -7.19 -7.00
CA ARG A 24 -4.68 -6.73 -7.58
C ARG A 24 -5.50 -7.91 -8.10
N ALA A 25 -4.87 -8.84 -8.81
CA ALA A 25 -5.53 -10.05 -9.32
C ALA A 25 -6.00 -10.97 -8.18
N GLN A 26 -5.20 -11.10 -7.10
CA GLN A 26 -5.53 -11.95 -5.95
C GLN A 26 -6.62 -11.35 -5.04
N GLN A 27 -6.60 -10.03 -4.84
CA GLN A 27 -7.38 -9.35 -3.81
C GLN A 27 -8.60 -8.59 -4.38
N GLY A 28 -9.22 -9.13 -5.43
CA GLY A 28 -10.50 -8.62 -5.96
C GLY A 28 -10.41 -7.26 -6.66
N GLY A 29 -9.30 -6.98 -7.33
CA GLY A 29 -9.15 -5.78 -8.17
C GLY A 29 -8.41 -4.61 -7.52
N ILE A 30 -7.97 -4.74 -6.27
CA ILE A 30 -7.27 -3.69 -5.49
C ILE A 30 -5.97 -4.25 -4.88
N GLY A 31 -4.82 -3.83 -5.40
CA GLY A 31 -3.48 -4.28 -4.94
C GLY A 31 -2.83 -3.40 -3.86
N ALA A 32 -3.32 -2.17 -3.69
CA ALA A 32 -2.82 -1.20 -2.71
C ALA A 32 -3.99 -0.51 -1.99
N ALA A 33 -3.78 -0.14 -0.72
CA ALA A 33 -4.76 0.51 0.13
C ALA A 33 -4.12 1.68 0.89
N LYS A 34 -4.89 2.76 1.07
CA LYS A 34 -4.47 3.90 1.89
C LYS A 34 -4.40 3.50 3.36
N LEU A 35 -3.33 3.88 4.05
CA LEU A 35 -3.27 3.86 5.51
C LEU A 35 -3.81 5.20 6.02
N TYR A 36 -4.91 5.19 6.77
CA TYR A 36 -5.57 6.39 7.28
C TYR A 36 -5.89 6.21 8.75
N ALA A 37 -5.46 7.15 9.59
CA ALA A 37 -5.69 7.12 11.04
C ALA A 37 -5.40 5.73 11.65
N ARG A 38 -4.21 5.18 11.37
CA ARG A 38 -3.76 3.84 11.84
C ARG A 38 -4.57 2.64 11.30
N SER A 39 -5.47 2.87 10.34
CA SER A 39 -6.35 1.84 9.79
C SER A 39 -6.12 1.62 8.29
N CYS A 40 -6.08 0.36 7.88
CA CYS A 40 -5.97 -0.03 6.48
C CYS A 40 -7.32 0.16 5.77
N GLN A 41 -7.41 1.05 4.79
CA GLN A 41 -8.66 1.29 4.05
C GLN A 41 -9.07 0.15 3.10
N GLY A 42 -8.23 -0.88 2.95
CA GLY A 42 -8.52 -2.05 2.12
C GLY A 42 -9.32 -3.14 2.86
N CYS A 43 -8.96 -3.44 4.11
CA CYS A 43 -9.70 -4.38 4.96
C CYS A 43 -10.47 -3.72 6.10
N ARG A 44 -10.30 -2.40 6.28
CA ARG A 44 -10.90 -1.58 7.35
C ARG A 44 -10.52 -2.02 8.76
N GLN A 45 -9.38 -2.69 8.90
CA GLN A 45 -8.85 -3.10 10.19
C GLN A 45 -7.79 -2.11 10.67
N GLU A 46 -7.80 -1.84 11.97
CA GLU A 46 -6.76 -1.08 12.65
C GLU A 46 -5.47 -1.92 12.74
N LEU A 47 -4.33 -1.26 12.52
CA LEU A 47 -3.02 -1.90 12.62
C LEU A 47 -2.60 -1.99 14.09
N ALA A 48 -1.87 -3.06 14.42
CA ALA A 48 -1.32 -3.21 15.76
C ALA A 48 -0.28 -2.12 16.05
N ILE A 49 -0.10 -1.75 17.33
CA ILE A 49 0.88 -0.74 17.73
C ILE A 49 2.30 -1.13 17.32
N THR A 50 2.66 -2.41 17.40
CA THR A 50 3.96 -2.92 16.94
C THR A 50 4.14 -2.72 15.44
N GLU A 51 3.13 -3.06 14.63
CA GLU A 51 3.13 -2.87 13.18
C GLU A 51 3.26 -1.37 12.83
N LEU A 52 2.55 -0.48 13.53
CA LEU A 52 2.68 0.96 13.34
C LEU A 52 4.08 1.48 13.65
N ASN A 53 4.72 0.98 14.70
CA ASN A 53 6.09 1.36 15.05
C ASN A 53 7.10 0.89 13.99
N GLU A 54 6.94 -0.33 13.47
CA GLU A 54 7.74 -0.84 12.36
C GLU A 54 7.55 0.01 11.09
N ILE A 55 6.30 0.36 10.76
CA ILE A 55 5.96 1.21 9.62
C ILE A 55 6.56 2.62 9.76
N ARG A 56 6.58 3.16 10.97
CA ARG A 56 7.17 4.47 11.30
C ARG A 56 8.70 4.43 11.19
N ALA A 57 9.34 3.33 11.60
CA ALA A 57 10.78 3.16 11.51
C ALA A 57 11.27 2.82 10.10
N ALA A 58 10.40 2.26 9.26
CA ALA A 58 10.75 1.87 7.89
C ALA A 58 11.02 3.10 7.01
N ALA A 59 12.06 3.02 6.17
CA ALA A 59 12.41 4.07 5.22
C ALA A 59 11.24 4.38 4.26
N PRO A 60 11.09 5.64 3.78
CA PRO A 60 9.93 6.10 3.03
C PRO A 60 9.68 5.34 1.71
N ASP A 61 10.72 4.79 1.11
CA ASP A 61 10.74 3.95 -0.10
C ASP A 61 10.43 2.47 0.18
N THR A 62 10.43 2.04 1.44
CA THR A 62 10.13 0.66 1.82
C THR A 62 8.66 0.34 1.57
N VAL A 63 8.44 -0.79 0.88
CA VAL A 63 7.12 -1.27 0.50
C VAL A 63 6.54 -2.11 1.63
N ILE A 64 5.63 -1.53 2.41
CA ILE A 64 4.93 -2.25 3.47
C ILE A 64 3.63 -2.85 2.96
N ARG A 65 3.26 -4.02 3.51
CA ARG A 65 2.00 -4.70 3.22
C ARG A 65 1.24 -4.89 4.52
N CYS A 66 -0.08 -4.75 4.45
CA CYS A 66 -0.95 -5.03 5.60
C CYS A 66 -0.89 -6.52 5.94
N GLU A 67 -0.68 -6.86 7.22
CA GLU A 67 -0.64 -8.27 7.65
C GLU A 67 -1.99 -8.98 7.44
N ASN A 68 -3.10 -8.27 7.61
CA ASN A 68 -4.44 -8.83 7.51
C ASN A 68 -4.88 -9.14 6.08
N CYS A 69 -4.61 -8.25 5.13
CA CYS A 69 -5.13 -8.37 3.75
C CYS A 69 -4.05 -8.34 2.67
N ARG A 70 -2.77 -8.31 3.04
CA ARG A 70 -1.60 -8.42 2.15
C ARG A 70 -1.46 -7.35 1.07
N ARG A 71 -2.38 -6.37 1.01
CA ARG A 71 -2.31 -5.22 0.10
C ARG A 71 -1.17 -4.30 0.51
N ILE A 72 -0.60 -3.62 -0.49
CA ILE A 72 0.42 -2.59 -0.27
C ILE A 72 -0.21 -1.44 0.52
N LEU A 73 0.41 -1.04 1.63
CA LEU A 73 -0.03 0.10 2.43
C LEU A 73 0.61 1.37 1.91
N VAL A 74 -0.22 2.30 1.46
CA VAL A 74 0.22 3.62 1.01
C VAL A 74 0.25 4.56 2.22
N ARG A 75 1.46 4.92 2.65
CA ARG A 75 1.70 5.89 3.72
C ARG A 75 1.51 7.31 3.20
N THR A 76 0.76 8.11 3.94
CA THR A 76 0.47 9.51 3.65
C THR A 76 0.55 10.33 4.94
N ALA A 77 0.48 11.65 4.86
CA ALA A 77 0.40 12.50 6.06
C ALA A 77 -0.81 12.17 6.95
N GLU A 78 -1.85 11.56 6.39
CA GLU A 78 -3.07 11.18 7.11
C GLU A 78 -2.98 9.79 7.76
N SER A 79 -1.85 9.10 7.62
CA SER A 79 -1.67 7.75 8.19
C SER A 79 -1.60 7.75 9.72
N GLY A 80 -1.28 8.90 10.34
CA GLY A 80 -1.08 9.00 11.79
C GLY A 80 0.22 8.34 12.26
N LEU A 81 1.20 8.23 11.35
CA LEU A 81 2.55 7.76 11.59
C LEU A 81 3.43 8.92 12.06
#